data_AF-A0A7X2IA41-F1
#
_entry.id   AF-A0A7X2IA41-F1
#
_cell.length_a   1.000
_cell.length_b   1.000
_cell.length_c   1.000
_cell.angle_alpha   90.00
_cell.angle_beta   90.00
_cell.angle_gamma   90.00
#
_symmetry.space_group_name_H-M   'P 1'
#
loop_
_entity.id
_entity.type
_entity.pdbx_description
1 polymer ?
#
loop_
_entity_poly.entity_id
_entity_poly.type
_entity_poly.pdbx_seq_one_letter_code
_entity_poly.pdbx_strand_id
1 'polypeptide(L)'
;MAICAKSTPFHVEITLLAAPSTLYDAVIIVDGEEALMPLAANLLVTDFLRDQYRICWPVLGLGIANIVSEKVELPRGPAQL
;
A
#
# COMPACT_ATOMS: atom_id res chain seq x y z
N MET A 1 9.37 -12.21 8.32
CA MET A 1 8.84 -13.27 7.44
C MET A 1 7.35 -13.03 7.33
N ALA A 2 6.84 -12.81 6.12
CA ALA A 2 5.42 -12.59 5.88
C ALA A 2 4.82 -13.79 5.14
N ILE A 3 3.51 -13.96 5.25
CA ILE A 3 2.79 -15.13 4.73
C ILE A 3 1.75 -14.64 3.72
N CYS A 4 1.76 -15.19 2.51
CA CYS A 4 0.71 -14.94 1.51
C CYS A 4 -0.56 -15.75 1.84
N ALA A 5 -1.69 -15.38 1.24
CA ALA A 5 -2.97 -16.10 1.41
C ALA A 5 -2.89 -17.62 1.11
N LYS A 6 -2.01 -18.04 0.19
CA LYS A 6 -1.74 -19.47 -0.11
C LYS A 6 -0.80 -20.16 0.90
N SER A 7 -0.65 -19.59 2.10
CA SER A 7 0.29 -20.02 3.14
C SER A 7 1.75 -20.16 2.66
N THR A 8 2.09 -19.49 1.57
CA THR A 8 3.45 -19.48 1.03
C THR A 8 4.21 -18.35 1.70
N PRO A 9 5.34 -18.63 2.37
CA PRO A 9 6.14 -17.58 2.96
C PRO A 9 6.83 -16.77 1.87
N PHE A 10 6.98 -15.48 2.10
CA PHE A 10 7.79 -14.62 1.25
C PHE A 10 8.76 -13.78 2.07
N HIS A 11 9.87 -13.45 1.43
CA HIS A 11 10.88 -12.59 2.00
C HIS A 11 10.43 -11.13 1.88
N VAL A 12 10.47 -10.41 2.99
CA VAL A 12 10.23 -8.97 3.02
C VAL A 12 11.59 -8.30 2.93
N GLU A 13 11.85 -7.58 1.84
CA GLU A 13 13.15 -6.96 1.58
C GLU A 13 13.46 -5.83 2.58
N ILE A 14 12.47 -4.98 2.87
CA ILE A 14 12.65 -3.81 3.72
C ILE A 14 11.35 -3.42 4.42
N THR A 15 11.47 -2.76 5.58
CA THR A 15 10.31 -2.25 6.34
C THR A 15 10.02 -0.80 5.97
N LEU A 16 8.77 -0.36 6.20
CA LEU A 16 8.37 1.05 6.00
C LEU A 16 9.13 2.03 6.91
N LEU A 17 9.63 1.58 8.07
CA LEU A 17 10.46 2.40 8.94
C LEU A 17 11.88 2.60 8.41
N ALA A 18 12.41 1.59 7.70
CA ALA A 18 13.77 1.61 7.21
C ALA A 18 13.91 2.34 5.86
N ALA A 19 12.84 2.38 5.05
CA ALA A 19 12.86 2.99 3.74
C ALA A 19 11.98 4.25 3.67
N PRO A 20 12.55 5.45 3.44
CA PRO A 20 11.75 6.63 3.15
C PRO A 20 11.01 6.47 1.81
N SER A 21 9.85 7.12 1.70
CA SER A 21 8.99 7.11 0.51
C SER A 21 9.71 7.58 -0.75
N THR A 22 10.60 8.56 -0.62
CA THR A 22 11.36 9.15 -1.74
C THR A 22 12.31 8.21 -2.49
N LEU A 23 12.51 6.97 -2.03
CA LEU A 23 13.32 5.98 -2.74
C LEU A 23 12.58 5.25 -3.87
N TYR A 24 11.25 5.40 -3.97
CA TYR A 24 10.41 4.59 -4.85
C TYR A 24 9.54 5.45 -5.76
N ASP A 25 9.69 5.37 -7.08
CA ASP A 25 8.93 6.18 -8.02
C ASP A 25 7.43 5.84 -8.13
N ALA A 26 6.98 4.72 -7.55
CA ALA A 26 5.59 4.27 -7.56
C ALA A 26 5.30 3.25 -6.45
N VAL A 27 4.01 3.09 -6.10
CA VAL A 27 3.54 2.10 -5.11
C VAL A 27 2.40 1.26 -5.67
N ILE A 28 2.47 -0.06 -5.44
CA ILE A 28 1.39 -1.00 -5.74
C ILE A 28 0.92 -1.63 -4.42
N ILE A 29 -0.39 -1.62 -4.18
CA ILE A 29 -1.04 -2.31 -3.08
C ILE A 29 -1.81 -3.50 -3.66
N VAL A 30 -1.36 -4.70 -3.31
CA VAL A 30 -1.98 -5.95 -3.75
C VAL A 30 -3.17 -6.31 -2.90
N ASP A 31 -4.08 -7.08 -3.49
CA ASP A 31 -5.23 -7.65 -2.79
C ASP A 31 -4.79 -8.69 -1.73
N GLY A 32 -5.54 -8.74 -0.62
CA GLY A 32 -5.36 -9.69 0.46
C GLY A 32 -6.28 -9.34 1.64
N GLU A 33 -7.49 -9.91 1.67
CA GLU A 33 -8.54 -9.57 2.63
C GLU A 33 -8.07 -9.54 4.10
N GLU A 34 -7.30 -10.54 4.53
CA GLU A 34 -6.75 -10.61 5.89
C GLU A 34 -5.67 -9.56 6.17
N ALA A 35 -4.94 -9.13 5.14
CA ALA A 35 -3.80 -8.21 5.26
C ALA A 35 -4.20 -6.74 5.12
N LEU A 36 -5.27 -6.44 4.38
CA LEU A 36 -5.66 -5.08 4.04
C LEU A 36 -6.15 -4.27 5.24
N MET A 37 -6.87 -4.88 6.17
CA MET A 37 -7.40 -4.17 7.33
C MET A 37 -6.31 -3.75 8.32
N PRO A 38 -5.33 -4.61 8.67
CA PRO A 38 -4.13 -4.19 9.40
C PRO A 38 -3.30 -3.14 8.64
N LEU A 39 -3.16 -3.29 7.32
CA LEU A 39 -2.40 -2.36 6.49
C LEU A 39 -3.04 -0.96 6.47
N ALA A 40 -4.36 -0.88 6.32
CA ALA A 40 -5.13 0.37 6.32
C ALA A 40 -5.19 1.05 7.69
N ALA A 41 -4.96 0.30 8.79
CA ALA A 41 -4.90 0.85 10.14
C ALA A 41 -3.49 1.33 10.54
N ASN A 42 -2.46 1.05 9.74
CA ASN A 42 -1.08 1.36 10.06
C ASN A 42 -0.72 2.80 9.66
N LEU A 43 -0.38 3.64 10.63
CA LEU A 43 -0.02 5.04 10.41
C LEU A 43 1.19 5.21 9.49
N LEU A 44 2.15 4.27 9.51
CA LEU A 44 3.31 4.32 8.61
C LEU A 44 2.92 4.16 7.15
N VAL A 45 1.87 3.37 6.87
CA VAL A 45 1.33 3.21 5.52
C VAL A 45 0.65 4.49 5.09
N THR A 46 -0.16 5.09 5.98
CA THR A 46 -0.83 6.37 5.74
C THR A 46 0.17 7.47 5.39
N ASP A 47 1.24 7.61 6.17
CA ASP A 47 2.27 8.63 5.95
C ASP A 47 3.02 8.36 4.63
N PHE A 48 3.43 7.10 4.40
CA PHE A 48 4.14 6.71 3.19
C PHE A 48 3.33 7.02 1.92
N LEU A 49 2.04 6.66 1.90
CA LEU A 49 1.17 6.87 0.75
C LEU A 49 0.83 8.35 0.54
N ARG A 50 0.68 9.14 1.61
CA ARG A 50 0.47 10.59 1.50
C ARG A 50 1.70 11.28 0.94
N ASP A 51 2.90 10.85 1.31
CA ASP A 51 4.13 11.41 0.75
C ASP A 51 4.27 11.10 -0.74
N GLN A 52 3.95 9.87 -1.14
CA GLN A 52 3.89 9.46 -2.56
C GLN A 52 2.90 10.32 -3.35
N TYR A 53 1.72 10.56 -2.79
CA TYR A 53 0.71 11.41 -3.41
C TYR A 53 1.17 12.88 -3.53
N ARG A 54 1.85 13.43 -2.51
CA ARG A 54 2.35 14.82 -2.50
C ARG A 54 3.36 15.10 -3.60
N ILE A 55 4.19 14.12 -3.96
CA ILE A 55 5.17 14.21 -5.06
C ILE A 55 4.59 13.75 -6.41
N CYS A 56 3.27 13.49 -6.44
CA CYS A 56 2.54 13.03 -7.62
C CYS A 56 3.05 11.69 -8.18
N TRP A 57 3.62 10.84 -7.33
CA TRP A 57 4.03 9.51 -7.73
C TRP A 57 2.83 8.56 -7.78
N PRO A 58 2.78 7.64 -8.76
CA PRO A 58 1.63 6.77 -8.95
C PRO A 58 1.41 5.82 -7.78
N VAL A 59 0.16 5.71 -7.33
CA VAL A 59 -0.31 4.71 -6.37
C VAL A 59 -1.39 3.87 -7.04
N LEU A 60 -1.17 2.55 -7.11
CA LEU A 60 -2.09 1.60 -7.72
C LEU A 60 -2.61 0.62 -6.66
N GLY A 61 -3.93 0.58 -6.45
CA GLY A 61 -4.61 -0.44 -5.65
C GLY A 61 -5.24 -1.51 -6.54
N LEU A 62 -4.92 -2.79 -6.32
CA LEU A 62 -5.49 -3.91 -7.06
C LEU A 62 -6.66 -4.56 -6.29
N GLY A 63 -7.76 -4.87 -6.99
CA GLY A 63 -8.90 -5.56 -6.41
C GLY A 63 -9.53 -4.77 -5.24
N ILE A 64 -9.72 -5.42 -4.09
CA ILE A 64 -10.27 -4.76 -2.90
C ILE A 64 -9.25 -3.85 -2.17
N ALA A 65 -8.00 -3.76 -2.63
CA ALA A 65 -6.96 -2.92 -2.01
C ALA A 65 -7.26 -1.41 -2.05
N ASN A 66 -8.22 -0.98 -2.87
CA ASN A 66 -8.70 0.41 -2.88
C ASN A 66 -9.23 0.88 -1.51
N ILE A 67 -9.64 -0.04 -0.63
CA ILE A 67 -10.02 0.28 0.75
C ILE A 67 -8.89 1.00 1.52
N VAL A 68 -7.62 0.74 1.21
CA VAL A 68 -6.48 1.41 1.83
C VAL A 68 -6.43 2.87 1.38
N SER A 69 -6.60 3.13 0.08
CA SER A 69 -6.64 4.49 -0.47
C SER A 69 -7.80 5.29 0.12
N GLU A 70 -8.97 4.68 0.31
CA GLU A 70 -10.12 5.29 0.97
C GLU A 70 -9.81 5.67 2.42
N LYS A 71 -9.18 4.76 3.17
CA LYS A 71 -8.77 4.97 4.57
C LYS A 71 -7.72 6.06 4.74
N VAL A 72 -6.83 6.21 3.77
CA VAL A 72 -5.75 7.21 3.77
C VAL A 72 -6.22 8.57 3.22
N GLU A 73 -7.47 8.63 2.73
CA GLU A 73 -8.11 9.80 2.16
C GLU A 73 -7.42 10.28 0.87
N LEU A 74 -6.83 9.35 0.10
CA LEU A 74 -6.32 9.66 -1.22
C LEU A 74 -7.47 9.78 -2.22
N PRO A 75 -7.43 10.75 -3.15
CA PRO A 75 -8.46 10.85 -4.17
C PRO A 75 -8.42 9.63 -5.08
N ARG A 76 -9.59 9.09 -5.39
CA ARG A 76 -9.70 7.95 -6.28
C ARG A 76 -9.30 8.38 -7.69
N GLY A 77 -8.34 7.66 -8.28
CA GLY A 77 -8.11 7.71 -9.71
C GLY A 77 -9.36 7.26 -10.48
N PRO A 78 -9.41 7.48 -11.81
CA PRO A 78 -10.51 6.97 -12.62
C PRO A 78 -10.69 5.48 -12.34
N ALA A 79 -11.93 5.06 -12.08
CA ALA A 79 -12.25 3.66 -11.82
C ALA A 79 -11.67 2.82 -12.96
N GLN A 80 -10.73 1.92 -12.63
CA GLN A 80 -10.21 0.97 -13.60
C GLN A 80 -11.37 0.02 -13.95
N LEU A 81 -11.78 0.08 -15.21
CA LEU A 81 -12.78 -0.79 -15.85
C LEU A 81 -12.40 -2.27 -15.76
#